data_AF-A0A356IZW7-F1
#
_entry.id   AF-A0A356IZW7-F1
#
_cell.length_a   1.000
_cell.length_b   1.000
_cell.length_c   1.000
_cell.angle_alpha   90.00
_cell.angle_beta   90.00
_cell.angle_gamma   90.00
#
_symmetry.space_group_name_H-M   'P 1'
#
loop_
_entity.id
_entity.type
_entity.pdbx_description
1 polymer ?
#
loop_
_entity_poly.entity_id
_entity_poly.type
_entity_poly.pdbx_seq_one_letter_code
_entity_poly.pdbx_strand_id
1 'polypeptide(L)'
;PATEKDWTEEYLDLILSVKVVDNLQDAIEHINTYGSHHSDAIVTKDNKEAGQFLKAVDSACLYANASTRFTDGYEFGFGAEVGIS
;
A
#
# COMPACT_ATOMS: atom_id res chain seq x y z
N PRO A 1 -18.57 4.91 -10.36
CA PRO A 1 -17.64 5.72 -9.53
C PRO A 1 -17.53 5.06 -8.17
N ALA A 2 -16.38 5.16 -7.50
CA ALA A 2 -16.21 4.58 -6.17
C ALA A 2 -17.06 5.32 -5.13
N THR A 3 -17.51 4.57 -4.13
CA THR A 3 -18.31 4.98 -2.99
C THR A 3 -17.52 4.81 -1.70
N GLU A 4 -18.05 5.28 -0.57
CA GLU A 4 -17.36 5.17 0.72
C GLU A 4 -17.07 3.72 1.13
N LYS A 5 -17.99 2.79 0.81
CA LYS A 5 -17.82 1.36 1.09
C LYS A 5 -16.65 0.76 0.32
N ASP A 6 -16.40 1.27 -0.89
CA ASP A 6 -15.39 0.72 -1.80
C ASP A 6 -13.96 0.98 -1.33
N TRP A 7 -13.76 1.89 -0.36
CA TRP A 7 -12.44 2.21 0.20
C TRP A 7 -11.95 1.20 1.23
N THR A 8 -12.86 0.51 1.93
CA THR A 8 -12.53 -0.52 2.92
C THR A 8 -12.72 -1.95 2.40
N GLU A 9 -13.15 -2.11 1.14
CA GLU A 9 -13.49 -3.41 0.57
C GLU A 9 -12.27 -4.06 -0.11
N GLU A 10 -11.96 -5.30 0.26
CA GLU A 10 -10.99 -6.14 -0.43
C GLU A 10 -11.70 -7.10 -1.39
N TYR A 11 -11.54 -6.88 -2.70
CA TYR A 11 -12.35 -7.56 -3.71
C TYR A 11 -11.91 -8.99 -4.05
N LEU A 12 -10.62 -9.28 -3.96
CA LEU A 12 -10.01 -10.55 -4.42
C LEU A 12 -10.42 -10.97 -5.85
N ASP A 13 -10.64 -9.98 -6.73
CA ASP A 13 -11.09 -10.15 -8.12
C ASP A 13 -10.51 -9.03 -9.00
N LEU A 14 -10.80 -9.02 -10.30
CA LEU A 14 -10.39 -8.00 -11.27
C LEU A 14 -11.20 -6.69 -11.14
N ILE A 15 -11.25 -6.16 -9.91
CA ILE A 15 -11.97 -4.94 -9.54
C ILE A 15 -10.98 -3.98 -8.86
N LEU A 16 -11.06 -2.69 -9.20
CA LEU A 16 -10.17 -1.65 -8.64
C LEU A 16 -10.92 -0.34 -8.38
N SER A 17 -10.79 0.19 -7.16
CA SER A 17 -11.19 1.55 -6.80
C SER A 17 -10.04 2.52 -7.06
N VAL A 18 -10.32 3.66 -7.70
CA VAL A 18 -9.30 4.68 -8.01
C VAL A 18 -9.74 6.02 -7.45
N LYS A 19 -8.89 6.64 -6.62
CA LYS A 19 -9.07 7.98 -6.06
C LYS A 19 -7.97 8.90 -6.58
N VAL A 20 -8.35 10.10 -7.02
CA VAL A 20 -7.41 11.20 -7.28
C VAL A 20 -7.21 11.98 -5.98
N VAL A 21 -5.96 12.31 -5.68
CA VAL A 21 -5.56 13.07 -4.49
C VAL A 21 -4.71 14.26 -4.93
N ASP A 22 -4.71 15.36 -4.17
CA ASP A 22 -4.05 16.59 -4.59
C ASP A 22 -2.53 16.54 -4.34
N ASN A 23 -2.11 15.76 -3.34
CA ASN A 23 -0.72 15.69 -2.91
C ASN A 23 -0.38 14.40 -2.14
N LEU A 24 0.89 14.25 -1.76
CA LEU A 24 1.39 13.08 -1.01
C LEU A 24 0.74 12.89 0.37
N GLN A 25 0.47 13.98 1.08
CA GLN A 25 -0.13 13.92 2.42
C GLN A 25 -1.54 13.34 2.35
N ASP A 26 -2.35 13.77 1.38
CA ASP A 26 -3.70 13.23 1.16
C ASP A 26 -3.66 11.73 0.81
N ALA A 27 -2.63 11.28 0.08
CA ALA A 27 -2.42 9.86 -0.24
C ALA A 27 -2.13 9.05 1.04
N ILE A 28 -1.20 9.54 1.87
CA ILE A 28 -0.83 8.92 3.15
C ILE A 28 -2.04 8.85 4.08
N GLU A 29 -2.81 9.94 4.20
CA GLU A 29 -4.02 9.98 5.02
C GLU A 29 -5.08 9.00 4.53
N HIS A 30 -5.28 8.90 3.21
CA HIS A 30 -6.21 7.93 2.65
C HIS A 30 -5.80 6.49 2.96
N ILE A 31 -4.52 6.14 2.76
CA ILE A 31 -4.00 4.81 3.05
C ILE A 31 -4.13 4.48 4.54
N ASN A 32 -3.69 5.36 5.44
CA ASN A 32 -3.76 5.13 6.88
C ASN A 32 -5.21 5.10 7.42
N THR A 33 -6.17 5.70 6.71
CA THR A 33 -7.59 5.69 7.13
C THR A 33 -8.32 4.44 6.66
N TYR A 34 -8.06 3.98 5.45
CA TYR A 34 -8.86 2.93 4.80
C TYR A 34 -8.10 1.61 4.56
N GLY A 35 -6.78 1.63 4.56
CA GLY A 35 -5.94 0.45 4.39
C GLY A 35 -6.04 -0.49 5.58
N SER A 36 -5.79 -1.77 5.34
CA SER A 36 -5.70 -2.81 6.38
C SER A 36 -4.33 -2.89 7.05
N HIS A 37 -3.42 -1.96 6.73
CA HIS A 37 -2.03 -1.93 7.20
C HIS A 37 -1.18 -3.13 6.76
N HIS A 38 -1.53 -3.81 5.66
CA HIS A 38 -0.80 -4.98 5.16
C HIS A 38 0.37 -4.62 4.23
N SER A 39 0.08 -4.09 3.04
CA SER A 39 1.09 -3.78 2.02
C SER A 39 0.72 -2.54 1.23
N ASP A 40 1.60 -1.54 1.25
CA ASP A 40 1.38 -0.28 0.56
C ASP A 40 2.61 0.17 -0.22
N ALA A 41 2.39 0.85 -1.35
CA ALA A 41 3.45 1.19 -2.28
C ALA A 41 3.30 2.60 -2.86
N ILE A 42 4.43 3.26 -3.09
CA ILE A 42 4.53 4.50 -3.84
C ILE A 42 5.33 4.29 -5.13
N VAL A 43 4.86 4.90 -6.23
CA VAL A 43 5.61 5.01 -7.48
C VAL A 43 5.99 6.47 -7.69
N THR A 44 7.26 6.81 -7.51
CA THR A 44 7.77 8.18 -7.68
C THR A 44 9.25 8.18 -8.09
N LYS A 45 9.68 9.26 -8.75
CA LYS A 45 11.10 9.54 -9.02
C LYS A 45 11.72 10.45 -7.95
N ASP A 46 10.91 11.05 -7.09
CA ASP A 46 11.40 11.92 -6.00
C ASP A 46 11.73 11.07 -4.77
N ASN A 47 13.03 10.97 -4.45
CA ASN A 47 13.51 10.24 -3.29
C ASN A 47 13.03 10.85 -1.95
N LYS A 48 12.70 12.14 -1.90
CA LYS A 48 12.17 12.78 -0.71
C LYS A 48 10.73 12.35 -0.45
N GLU A 49 9.91 12.32 -1.50
CA GLU A 49 8.53 11.82 -1.41
C GLU A 49 8.50 10.34 -1.03
N ALA A 50 9.33 9.52 -1.68
CA ALA A 50 9.47 8.12 -1.31
C ALA A 50 9.88 7.96 0.16
N GLY A 51 10.88 8.72 0.61
CA GLY A 51 11.33 8.69 1.99
C GLY A 51 10.31 9.22 3.01
N GLN A 52 9.41 10.12 2.61
CA GLN A 52 8.30 10.58 3.46
C GLN A 52 7.21 9.52 3.55
N PHE A 53 6.79 8.95 2.41
CA PHE A 53 5.81 7.87 2.34
C PHE A 53 6.21 6.68 3.21
N LEU A 54 7.44 6.17 3.03
CA LEU A 54 7.97 5.02 3.76
C LEU A 54 8.12 5.25 5.28
N LYS A 55 8.02 6.49 5.76
CA LYS A 55 8.06 6.83 7.19
C LYS A 55 6.69 7.12 7.79
N ALA A 56 5.72 7.48 6.96
CA ALA A 56 4.45 8.05 7.41
C ALA A 56 3.26 7.10 7.20
N VAL A 57 3.34 6.18 6.25
CA VAL A 57 2.37 5.10 6.11
C VAL A 57 2.66 4.03 7.16
N ASP A 58 1.62 3.61 7.88
CA ASP A 58 1.70 2.55 8.87
C ASP A 58 1.27 1.23 8.23
N SER A 59 2.20 0.37 7.84
CA SER A 59 1.86 -0.94 7.26
C SER A 59 2.99 -1.94 7.50
N ALA A 60 2.67 -3.23 7.51
CA ALA A 60 3.67 -4.28 7.69
C ALA A 60 4.75 -4.23 6.60
N CYS A 61 4.37 -3.94 5.35
CA CYS A 61 5.30 -3.82 4.22
C CYS A 61 5.09 -2.53 3.42
N LEU A 62 6.18 -1.80 3.20
CA LEU A 62 6.17 -0.53 2.46
C LEU A 62 7.16 -0.60 1.29
N TYR A 63 6.71 -0.21 0.11
CA TYR A 63 7.49 -0.30 -1.13
C TYR A 63 7.63 1.05 -1.83
N ALA A 64 8.81 1.29 -2.40
CA ALA A 64 9.04 2.36 -3.36
C ALA A 64 9.42 1.74 -4.71
N ASN A 65 8.61 2.01 -5.74
CA ASN A 65 8.81 1.52 -7.11
C ASN A 65 8.90 -0.01 -7.23
N ALA A 66 8.20 -0.75 -6.35
CA ALA A 66 8.09 -2.20 -6.39
C ALA A 66 6.64 -2.64 -6.18
N SER A 67 6.29 -3.83 -6.66
CA SER A 67 4.94 -4.39 -6.55
C SER A 67 4.63 -4.81 -5.11
N THR A 68 3.39 -4.60 -4.67
CA THR A 68 2.88 -5.09 -3.38
C THR A 68 2.84 -6.62 -3.30
N ARG A 69 2.92 -7.32 -4.44
CA ARG A 69 2.98 -8.79 -4.51
C ARG A 69 4.23 -9.39 -3.86
N PHE A 70 5.26 -8.60 -3.59
CA PHE A 70 6.47 -9.07 -2.90
C PHE A 70 6.30 -9.25 -1.40
N THR A 71 5.12 -8.96 -0.84
CA THR A 71 4.82 -9.28 0.57
C THR A 71 4.56 -10.78 0.67
N ASP A 72 5.65 -11.53 0.82
CA ASP A 72 5.71 -12.99 0.91
C ASP A 72 7.08 -13.40 1.48
N GLY A 73 7.09 -14.36 2.40
CA GLY A 73 8.29 -14.80 3.10
C GLY A 73 9.36 -15.45 2.21
N TYR A 74 8.99 -16.10 1.11
CA TYR A 74 9.96 -16.61 0.14
C TYR A 74 10.60 -15.46 -0.64
N GLU A 75 9.80 -14.50 -1.11
CA GLU A 75 10.28 -13.30 -1.79
C GLU A 75 11.20 -12.45 -0.89
N PHE A 76 10.95 -12.44 0.42
CA PHE A 76 11.83 -11.81 1.42
C PHE A 76 13.07 -12.62 1.81
N GLY A 77 13.20 -13.86 1.29
CA GLY A 77 14.36 -14.71 1.56
C GLY A 77 14.31 -15.48 2.88
N PHE A 78 13.15 -15.55 3.55
CA PHE A 78 12.94 -16.41 4.73
C PHE A 78 12.73 -17.88 4.36
N GLY A 79 12.52 -18.17 3.08
CA GLY A 79 12.33 -19.53 2.54
C GLY A 79 10.91 -20.07 2.70
N ALA A 80 10.28 -19.87 3.84
CA ALA A 80 8.87 -20.21 4.08
C ALA A 80 8.25 -19.25 5.12
N GLU A 81 6.92 -19.16 5.12
CA GLU A 81 6.13 -18.45 6.13
C GLU A 81 4.94 -19.29 6.60
N VAL A 82 4.42 -18.99 7.79
CA VAL A 82 3.12 -19.52 8.24
C VAL A 82 1.97 -18.63 7.71
N GLY A 83 2.27 -17.35 7.51
CA GLY A 83 1.37 -16.32 6.99
C GLY A 83 1.91 -14.94 7.34
N ILE A 84 1.24 -13.91 6.86
CA ILE A 84 1.58 -12.50 7.10
C ILE A 84 0.70 -11.98 8.24
N SER A 85 1.35 -11.32 9.20
CA SER A 85 0.70 -10.77 10.40
C SER A 85 0.11 -9.40 10.16
#